data_AF-A0A6J8D464-F1
#
_entry.id   AF-A0A6J8D464-F1
#
_cell.length_a   1.000
_cell.length_b   1.000
_cell.length_c   1.000
_cell.angle_alpha   90.00
_cell.angle_beta   90.00
_cell.angle_gamma   90.00
#
_symmetry.space_group_name_H-M   'P 1'
#
loop_
_entity.id
_entity.type
_entity.pdbx_description
1 polymer ?
#
loop_
_entity_poly.entity_id
_entity_poly.type
_entity_poly.pdbx_seq_one_letter_code
_entity_poly.pdbx_strand_id
1 'polypeptide(L)'
;MEINLFRAFFSFCRNIFLETLAEKLGFMSKRAKDFIVGCGDHHLTWQIFQIVLYAFAAELSRSYVISCLEKNETPTSAGFVLWVDEASNPNITMMYNIVFTFFLAMKCFRSGVRRNNSTFMLAGRQTAVPVMFIKKHTIYQNLICNDMAIRVNAPDPIKEYMEKNESFSVSGDPARAEGGDYVTENVNRALKNHLPPGVPTLQLWVNASRCNDKLDKIRKKVFLNAGLNEPSSDKQAFNVDNEVQMLRREIRTSKWLEYPQVDSQLRSLSGETLHPGLVNVLHVSRDNYKSYLLKEKAATLEPVFITNQDEIDFNDASNWTIIKLNQNIVHTIQEIDDENLSLYYKNYYEKNISSAVKKSHVDFYYEVKGILDGLQTVDVDLPQL
;
A
#
# COMPACT_ATOMS: atom_id res chain seq x y z
N MET A 1 -8.75 0.22 -5.01
CA MET A 1 -7.55 1.05 -5.32
C MET A 1 -6.64 1.24 -4.12
N GLU A 2 -7.13 1.70 -2.95
CA GLU A 2 -6.29 1.94 -1.75
C GLU A 2 -5.46 0.70 -1.36
N ILE A 3 -6.10 -0.47 -1.27
CA ILE A 3 -5.42 -1.71 -0.90
C ILE A 3 -4.35 -2.13 -1.92
N ASN A 4 -4.56 -1.88 -3.20
CA ASN A 4 -3.58 -2.20 -4.24
C ASN A 4 -2.34 -1.31 -4.15
N LEU A 5 -2.51 -0.03 -3.75
CA LEU A 5 -1.39 0.86 -3.45
C LEU A 5 -0.61 0.35 -2.24
N PHE A 6 -1.31 -0.08 -1.17
CA PHE A 6 -0.64 -0.68 -0.02
C PHE A 6 0.12 -1.96 -0.40
N ARG A 7 -0.49 -2.88 -1.15
CA ARG A 7 0.17 -4.12 -1.60
C ARG A 7 1.46 -3.84 -2.37
N ALA A 8 1.41 -2.95 -3.36
CA ALA A 8 2.59 -2.56 -4.12
C ALA A 8 3.67 -1.90 -3.23
N PHE A 9 3.27 -1.04 -2.30
CA PHE A 9 4.18 -0.34 -1.42
C PHE A 9 4.79 -1.21 -0.32
N PHE A 10 3.99 -2.06 0.33
CA PHE A 10 4.44 -2.97 1.39
C PHE A 10 5.36 -4.04 0.81
N SER A 11 5.05 -4.54 -0.39
CA SER A 11 5.94 -5.38 -1.18
C SER A 11 7.30 -4.73 -1.42
N PHE A 12 7.32 -3.45 -1.82
CA PHE A 12 8.56 -2.69 -1.97
C PHE A 12 9.33 -2.54 -0.65
N CYS A 13 8.64 -2.27 0.45
CA CYS A 13 9.25 -2.05 1.76
C CYS A 13 9.65 -3.34 2.51
N ARG A 14 9.32 -4.53 1.97
CA ARG A 14 9.56 -5.85 2.59
C ARG A 14 10.97 -5.97 3.19
N ASN A 15 11.98 -5.91 2.33
CA ASN A 15 13.39 -6.09 2.71
C ASN A 15 14.04 -4.78 3.21
N ILE A 16 13.31 -3.66 3.20
CA ILE A 16 13.83 -2.38 3.69
C ILE A 16 13.64 -2.28 5.20
N PHE A 17 12.41 -2.53 5.68
CA PHE A 17 12.10 -2.46 7.11
C PHE A 17 10.90 -3.29 7.54
N LEU A 18 10.03 -3.69 6.60
CA LEU A 18 8.70 -4.21 6.95
C LEU A 18 8.79 -5.62 7.55
N GLU A 19 9.70 -6.48 7.09
CA GLU A 19 9.91 -7.79 7.73
C GLU A 19 10.42 -7.65 9.16
N THR A 20 11.40 -6.76 9.39
CA THR A 20 11.90 -6.47 10.75
C THR A 20 10.78 -5.94 11.65
N LEU A 21 9.94 -5.04 11.14
CA LEU A 21 8.79 -4.56 11.90
C LEU A 21 7.79 -5.69 12.20
N ALA A 22 7.48 -6.54 11.22
CA ALA A 22 6.57 -7.65 11.39
C ALA A 22 7.04 -8.60 12.52
N GLU A 23 8.33 -8.91 12.59
CA GLU A 23 8.91 -9.70 13.68
C GLU A 23 8.73 -9.03 15.04
N LYS A 24 8.96 -7.71 15.12
CA LYS A 24 8.81 -6.97 16.38
C LYS A 24 7.35 -6.84 16.84
N LEU A 25 6.40 -6.92 15.91
CA LEU A 25 4.97 -7.01 16.19
C LEU A 25 4.51 -8.46 16.50
N GLY A 26 5.42 -9.44 16.46
CA GLY A 26 5.14 -10.84 16.81
C GLY A 26 4.81 -11.76 15.62
N PHE A 27 4.88 -11.27 14.38
CA PHE A 27 4.66 -12.07 13.18
C PHE A 27 5.94 -12.84 12.80
N MET A 28 6.13 -14.00 13.43
CA MET A 28 7.39 -14.75 13.32
C MET A 28 7.46 -15.70 12.11
N SER A 29 6.34 -16.29 11.68
CA SER A 29 6.34 -17.27 10.59
C SER A 29 6.35 -16.59 9.21
N LYS A 30 6.90 -17.27 8.19
CA LYS A 30 6.90 -16.77 6.80
C LYS A 30 5.48 -16.37 6.36
N ARG A 31 4.50 -17.26 6.59
CA ARG A 31 3.09 -17.02 6.27
C ARG A 31 2.51 -15.78 6.98
N ALA A 32 2.89 -15.56 8.24
CA ALA A 32 2.44 -14.39 9.00
C ALA A 32 3.04 -13.09 8.45
N LYS A 33 4.32 -13.10 8.05
CA LYS A 33 4.98 -11.97 7.38
C LYS A 33 4.37 -11.71 6.00
N ASP A 34 4.16 -12.75 5.21
CA ASP A 34 3.53 -12.66 3.88
C ASP A 34 2.10 -12.10 3.99
N PHE A 35 1.35 -12.42 5.06
CA PHE A 35 0.05 -11.82 5.34
C PHE A 35 0.12 -10.31 5.56
N ILE A 36 1.16 -9.82 6.28
CA ILE A 36 1.39 -8.38 6.48
C ILE A 36 1.80 -7.70 5.16
N VAL A 37 2.79 -8.26 4.46
CA VAL A 37 3.32 -7.71 3.20
C VAL A 37 2.24 -7.67 2.11
N GLY A 38 1.43 -8.73 2.02
CA GLY A 38 0.29 -8.83 1.10
C GLY A 38 -0.95 -8.05 1.53
N CYS A 39 -0.89 -7.33 2.66
CA CYS A 39 -1.98 -6.53 3.21
C CYS A 39 -3.29 -7.33 3.34
N GLY A 40 -3.23 -8.53 3.92
CA GLY A 40 -4.37 -9.45 3.99
C GLY A 40 -5.55 -8.96 4.84
N ASP A 41 -5.32 -8.00 5.74
CA ASP A 41 -6.37 -7.30 6.48
C ASP A 41 -6.19 -5.77 6.36
N HIS A 42 -7.23 -5.08 5.91
CA HIS A 42 -7.18 -3.62 5.65
C HIS A 42 -6.99 -2.80 6.93
N HIS A 43 -7.58 -3.23 8.05
CA HIS A 43 -7.48 -2.52 9.32
C HIS A 43 -6.07 -2.64 9.92
N LEU A 44 -5.51 -3.84 9.93
CA LEU A 44 -4.15 -4.13 10.36
C LEU A 44 -3.12 -3.43 9.47
N THR A 45 -3.33 -3.46 8.15
CA THR A 45 -2.49 -2.73 7.18
C THR A 45 -2.44 -1.24 7.52
N TRP A 46 -3.60 -0.65 7.85
CA TRP A 46 -3.65 0.76 8.24
C TRP A 46 -2.97 1.04 9.59
N GLN A 47 -3.08 0.13 10.56
CA GLN A 47 -2.37 0.27 11.85
C GLN A 47 -0.86 0.24 11.64
N ILE A 48 -0.34 -0.74 10.89
CA ILE A 48 1.09 -0.85 10.56
C ILE A 48 1.56 0.38 9.79
N PHE A 49 0.75 0.83 8.83
CA PHE A 49 1.03 2.06 8.10
C PHE A 49 1.19 3.27 9.04
N GLN A 50 0.31 3.43 10.02
CA GLN A 50 0.37 4.51 11.00
C GLN A 50 1.60 4.39 11.91
N ILE A 51 1.92 3.18 12.36
CA ILE A 51 3.11 2.91 13.17
C ILE A 51 4.36 3.41 12.45
N VAL A 52 4.54 3.01 11.19
CA VAL A 52 5.71 3.38 10.37
C VAL A 52 5.74 4.87 10.10
N LEU A 53 4.64 5.45 9.62
CA LEU A 53 4.57 6.88 9.32
C LEU A 53 4.96 7.73 10.54
N TYR A 54 4.40 7.44 11.71
CA TYR A 54 4.68 8.23 12.91
C TYR A 54 6.07 7.99 13.47
N ALA A 55 6.56 6.75 13.49
CA ALA A 55 7.90 6.44 13.95
C ALA A 55 8.96 7.09 13.05
N PHE A 56 8.85 6.93 11.74
CA PHE A 56 9.86 7.43 10.80
C PHE A 56 9.85 8.96 10.72
N ALA A 57 8.68 9.59 10.66
CA ALA A 57 8.60 11.05 10.67
C ALA A 57 9.20 11.64 11.97
N ALA A 58 8.96 11.00 13.12
CA ALA A 58 9.51 11.42 14.40
C ALA A 58 11.04 11.24 14.46
N GLU A 59 11.58 10.12 13.98
CA GLU A 59 13.04 9.90 13.99
C GLU A 59 13.79 10.79 12.99
N LEU A 60 13.25 11.00 11.78
CA LEU A 60 13.82 11.96 10.82
C LEU A 60 13.86 13.37 11.41
N SER A 61 12.74 13.83 11.98
CA SER A 61 12.66 15.15 12.61
C SER A 61 13.63 15.26 13.78
N ARG A 62 13.75 14.20 14.59
CA ARG A 62 14.68 14.16 15.72
C ARG A 62 16.13 14.28 15.25
N SER A 63 16.54 13.52 14.24
CA SER A 63 17.91 13.58 13.72
C SER A 63 18.26 14.98 13.20
N TYR A 64 17.34 15.62 12.48
CA TYR A 64 17.51 17.00 12.04
C TYR A 64 17.64 17.98 13.22
N VAL A 65 16.72 17.92 14.19
CA VAL A 65 16.75 18.80 15.36
C VAL A 65 18.06 18.65 16.13
N ILE A 66 18.58 17.43 16.29
CA ILE A 66 19.88 17.22 16.94
C ILE A 66 21.01 17.84 16.14
N SER A 67 21.02 17.67 14.82
CA SER A 67 22.04 18.30 13.97
C SER A 67 22.02 19.82 14.09
N CYS A 68 20.83 20.45 14.15
CA CYS A 68 20.71 21.88 14.41
C CYS A 68 21.23 22.27 15.80
N LEU A 69 20.91 21.50 16.84
CA LEU A 69 21.39 21.76 18.20
C LEU A 69 22.92 21.67 18.29
N GLU A 70 23.54 20.69 17.64
CA GLU A 70 25.00 20.55 17.56
C GLU A 70 25.67 21.72 16.83
N LYS A 71 24.98 22.31 15.85
CA LYS A 71 25.44 23.48 15.08
C LYS A 71 25.03 24.83 15.69
N ASN A 72 24.27 24.85 16.79
CA ASN A 72 23.63 26.05 17.36
C ASN A 72 22.72 26.80 16.37
N GLU A 73 22.01 26.06 15.51
CA GLU A 73 21.06 26.60 14.53
C GLU A 73 19.61 26.42 15.00
N THR A 74 18.71 27.27 14.51
CA THR A 74 17.27 27.11 14.76
C THR A 74 16.66 26.17 13.73
N PRO A 75 15.99 25.07 14.13
CA PRO A 75 15.32 24.17 13.19
C PRO A 75 14.23 24.89 12.39
N THR A 76 14.22 24.72 11.07
CA THR A 76 13.15 25.23 10.18
C THR A 76 12.72 24.15 9.19
N SER A 77 11.53 24.28 8.62
CA SER A 77 11.05 23.35 7.58
C SER A 77 11.90 23.41 6.31
N ALA A 78 12.35 24.59 5.90
CA ALA A 78 13.25 24.76 4.77
C ALA A 78 14.63 24.13 5.06
N GLY A 79 15.17 24.37 6.25
CA GLY A 79 16.42 23.74 6.70
C GLY A 79 16.33 22.23 6.80
N PHE A 80 15.16 21.67 7.16
CA PHE A 80 14.95 20.22 7.18
C PHE A 80 15.11 19.60 5.78
N VAL A 81 14.54 20.23 4.75
CA VAL A 81 14.65 19.73 3.36
C VAL A 81 16.10 19.83 2.86
N LEU A 82 16.78 20.94 3.12
CA LEU A 82 18.20 21.10 2.78
C LEU A 82 19.08 20.08 3.49
N TRP A 83 18.83 19.84 4.79
CA TRP A 83 19.58 18.86 5.56
C TRP A 83 19.42 17.43 5.03
N VAL A 84 18.25 17.06 4.52
CA VAL A 84 18.04 15.74 3.87
C VAL A 84 18.84 15.62 2.58
N ASP A 85 18.93 16.69 1.78
CA ASP A 85 19.67 16.71 0.52
C ASP A 85 21.19 16.65 0.75
N GLU A 86 21.66 17.27 1.83
CA GLU A 86 23.07 17.28 2.26
C GLU A 86 23.44 16.08 3.15
N ALA A 87 22.50 15.20 3.47
CA ALA A 87 22.73 14.10 4.40
C ALA A 87 23.74 13.08 3.83
N SER A 88 24.85 12.87 4.53
CA SER A 88 25.84 11.83 4.17
C SER A 88 25.32 10.40 4.34
N ASN A 89 24.29 10.20 5.16
CA ASN A 89 23.65 8.90 5.37
C ASN A 89 22.53 8.70 4.32
N PRO A 90 22.68 7.78 3.35
CA PRO A 90 21.67 7.58 2.30
C PRO A 90 20.34 7.02 2.83
N ASN A 91 20.30 6.41 4.02
CA ASN A 91 19.05 5.97 4.64
C ASN A 91 18.16 7.15 5.02
N ILE A 92 18.73 8.33 5.32
CA ILE A 92 17.97 9.55 5.60
C ILE A 92 17.19 9.97 4.35
N THR A 93 17.86 10.05 3.21
CA THR A 93 17.23 10.40 1.92
C THR A 93 16.19 9.36 1.51
N MET A 94 16.51 8.06 1.63
CA MET A 94 15.56 6.98 1.36
C MET A 94 14.32 7.07 2.26
N MET A 95 14.51 7.21 3.57
CA MET A 95 13.40 7.28 4.53
C MET A 95 12.56 8.54 4.30
N TYR A 96 13.19 9.68 4.01
CA TYR A 96 12.47 10.91 3.66
C TYR A 96 11.56 10.69 2.44
N ASN A 97 12.11 10.09 1.37
CA ASN A 97 11.37 9.79 0.16
C ASN A 97 10.19 8.84 0.43
N ILE A 98 10.41 7.78 1.21
CA ILE A 98 9.37 6.83 1.63
C ILE A 98 8.25 7.53 2.43
N VAL A 99 8.61 8.32 3.44
CA VAL A 99 7.65 8.97 4.36
C VAL A 99 6.90 10.12 3.71
N PHE A 100 7.64 11.11 3.19
CA PHE A 100 7.05 12.37 2.75
C PHE A 100 6.54 12.33 1.31
N THR A 101 6.89 11.30 0.53
CA THR A 101 6.24 11.05 -0.77
C THR A 101 5.15 9.98 -0.63
N PHE A 102 5.50 8.72 -0.36
CA PHE A 102 4.52 7.63 -0.46
C PHE A 102 3.55 7.57 0.72
N PHE A 103 4.03 7.52 1.97
CA PHE A 103 3.14 7.47 3.13
C PHE A 103 2.24 8.71 3.19
N LEU A 104 2.81 9.90 3.03
CA LEU A 104 2.00 11.12 3.07
C LEU A 104 0.96 11.16 1.94
N ALA A 105 1.33 10.79 0.71
CA ALA A 105 0.41 10.74 -0.42
C ALA A 105 -0.75 9.76 -0.19
N MET A 106 -0.47 8.55 0.33
CA MET A 106 -1.53 7.57 0.66
C MET A 106 -2.42 8.06 1.81
N LYS A 107 -1.86 8.73 2.81
CA LYS A 107 -2.66 9.35 3.89
C LYS A 107 -3.54 10.48 3.35
N CYS A 108 -3.04 11.28 2.41
CA CYS A 108 -3.84 12.30 1.73
C CYS A 108 -4.93 11.69 0.87
N PHE A 109 -4.63 10.64 0.11
CA PHE A 109 -5.62 9.89 -0.68
C PHE A 109 -6.79 9.43 0.20
N ARG A 110 -6.50 8.70 1.27
CA ARG A 110 -7.52 8.22 2.22
C ARG A 110 -8.27 9.36 2.90
N SER A 111 -7.58 10.42 3.29
CA SER A 111 -8.22 11.59 3.90
C SER A 111 -9.13 12.34 2.93
N GLY A 112 -8.77 12.36 1.64
CA GLY A 112 -9.60 12.92 0.56
C GLY A 112 -10.87 12.13 0.37
N VAL A 113 -10.75 10.79 0.28
CA VAL A 113 -11.92 9.88 0.30
C VAL A 113 -12.76 10.17 1.54
N ARG A 114 -12.17 10.17 2.74
CA ARG A 114 -12.88 10.40 4.00
C ARG A 114 -13.40 11.82 4.21
N ARG A 115 -13.18 12.75 3.29
CA ARG A 115 -13.71 14.13 3.38
C ARG A 115 -14.53 14.52 2.16
N ASN A 116 -14.83 13.55 1.30
CA ASN A 116 -15.42 13.78 -0.03
C ASN A 116 -14.72 14.92 -0.78
N ASN A 117 -13.39 14.95 -0.70
CA ASN A 117 -12.57 15.95 -1.35
C ASN A 117 -11.83 15.29 -2.52
N SER A 118 -12.48 15.31 -3.68
CA SER A 118 -12.00 14.70 -4.92
C SER A 118 -10.62 15.24 -5.30
N THR A 119 -10.38 16.54 -5.21
CA THR A 119 -9.07 17.15 -5.50
C THR A 119 -7.96 16.58 -4.61
N PHE A 120 -8.19 16.51 -3.30
CA PHE A 120 -7.22 16.01 -2.34
C PHE A 120 -6.98 14.50 -2.50
N MET A 121 -8.05 13.76 -2.79
CA MET A 121 -7.99 12.34 -3.13
C MET A 121 -7.14 12.13 -4.39
N LEU A 122 -7.46 12.80 -5.49
CA LEU A 122 -6.78 12.65 -6.77
C LEU A 122 -5.31 13.07 -6.69
N ALA A 123 -4.98 14.15 -5.96
CA ALA A 123 -3.60 14.58 -5.73
C ALA A 123 -2.79 13.53 -4.94
N GLY A 124 -3.38 12.98 -3.87
CA GLY A 124 -2.75 11.91 -3.10
C GLY A 124 -2.55 10.64 -3.94
N ARG A 125 -3.57 10.27 -4.73
CA ARG A 125 -3.51 9.12 -5.64
C ARG A 125 -2.40 9.30 -6.67
N GLN A 126 -2.40 10.41 -7.42
CA GLN A 126 -1.43 10.67 -8.49
C GLN A 126 0.00 10.70 -7.96
N THR A 127 0.21 11.16 -6.73
CA THR A 127 1.52 11.14 -6.07
C THR A 127 1.95 9.74 -5.63
N ALA A 128 1.02 8.88 -5.21
CA ALA A 128 1.31 7.53 -4.73
C ALA A 128 1.42 6.48 -5.85
N VAL A 129 0.65 6.62 -6.94
CA VAL A 129 0.57 5.66 -8.06
C VAL A 129 1.92 5.22 -8.63
N PRO A 130 2.97 6.07 -8.75
CA PRO A 130 4.29 5.63 -9.18
C PRO A 130 4.81 4.37 -8.46
N VAL A 131 4.41 4.12 -7.21
CA VAL A 131 4.79 2.89 -6.48
C VAL A 131 4.43 1.60 -7.23
N MET A 132 3.33 1.59 -7.98
CA MET A 132 2.89 0.45 -8.80
C MET A 132 3.77 0.21 -10.03
N PHE A 133 4.70 1.12 -10.32
CA PHE A 133 5.64 1.10 -11.45
C PHE A 133 7.09 0.92 -11.00
N ILE A 134 7.33 0.65 -9.71
CA ILE A 134 8.64 0.21 -9.21
C ILE A 134 8.97 -1.20 -9.73
N LYS A 135 7.96 -2.08 -9.71
CA LYS A 135 8.01 -3.42 -10.31
C LYS A 135 6.94 -3.52 -11.39
N LYS A 136 7.05 -4.53 -12.26
CA LYS A 136 6.00 -4.83 -13.24
C LYS A 136 4.83 -5.53 -12.54
N HIS A 137 3.80 -4.75 -12.21
CA HIS A 137 2.56 -5.23 -11.60
C HIS A 137 1.42 -5.10 -12.60
N THR A 138 1.37 -5.95 -13.63
CA THR A 138 0.50 -5.75 -14.80
C THR A 138 -0.97 -5.58 -14.39
N ILE A 139 -1.45 -6.33 -13.40
CA ILE A 139 -2.83 -6.19 -12.87
C ILE A 139 -3.05 -4.79 -12.27
N TYR A 140 -2.18 -4.33 -11.37
CA TYR A 140 -2.35 -3.03 -10.71
C TYR A 140 -2.16 -1.86 -11.68
N GLN A 141 -1.21 -1.98 -12.61
CA GLN A 141 -0.95 -0.99 -13.67
C GLN A 141 -2.13 -0.86 -14.62
N ASN A 142 -2.73 -1.97 -15.05
CA ASN A 142 -3.93 -1.95 -15.88
C ASN A 142 -5.14 -1.36 -15.12
N LEU A 143 -5.32 -1.73 -13.84
CA LEU A 143 -6.41 -1.21 -13.03
C LEU A 143 -6.37 0.33 -12.91
N ILE A 144 -5.18 0.90 -12.65
CA ILE A 144 -5.07 2.37 -12.56
C ILE A 144 -5.27 3.04 -13.92
N CYS A 145 -4.74 2.46 -15.01
CA CYS A 145 -4.92 3.01 -16.35
C CYS A 145 -6.38 2.98 -16.78
N ASN A 146 -7.10 1.88 -16.52
CA ASN A 146 -8.52 1.75 -16.80
C ASN A 146 -9.36 2.73 -15.97
N ASP A 147 -9.11 2.86 -14.66
CA ASP A 147 -9.79 3.85 -13.81
C ASP A 147 -9.58 5.27 -14.33
N MET A 148 -8.35 5.63 -14.71
CA MET A 148 -8.05 6.95 -15.27
C MET A 148 -8.73 7.17 -16.63
N ALA A 149 -8.67 6.19 -17.53
CA ALA A 149 -9.31 6.28 -18.84
C ALA A 149 -10.82 6.44 -18.72
N ILE A 150 -11.48 5.71 -17.82
CA ILE A 150 -12.91 5.85 -17.54
C ILE A 150 -13.22 7.26 -17.05
N ARG A 151 -12.44 7.79 -16.10
CA ARG A 151 -12.66 9.12 -15.52
C ARG A 151 -12.45 10.25 -16.53
N VAL A 152 -11.42 10.15 -17.38
CA VAL A 152 -11.12 11.16 -18.41
C VAL A 152 -12.18 11.16 -19.52
N ASN A 153 -12.58 9.97 -19.97
CA ASN A 153 -13.55 9.80 -21.06
C ASN A 153 -15.01 9.89 -20.61
N ALA A 154 -15.28 9.96 -19.30
CA ALA A 154 -16.63 10.13 -18.79
C ALA A 154 -17.26 11.46 -19.29
N PRO A 155 -18.54 11.46 -19.70
CA PRO A 155 -19.29 12.68 -19.97
C PRO A 155 -19.33 13.60 -18.74
N ASP A 156 -19.44 14.91 -18.95
CA ASP A 156 -19.44 15.91 -17.85
C ASP A 156 -20.48 15.62 -16.76
N PRO A 157 -21.73 15.19 -17.06
CA PRO A 157 -22.68 14.83 -16.01
C PRO A 157 -22.20 13.68 -15.12
N ILE A 158 -21.45 12.73 -15.68
CA ILE A 158 -20.89 11.61 -14.94
C ILE A 158 -19.68 12.07 -14.13
N LYS A 159 -18.83 12.96 -14.67
CA LYS A 159 -17.70 13.55 -13.92
C LYS A 159 -18.20 14.32 -12.70
N GLU A 160 -19.20 15.17 -12.88
CA GLU A 160 -19.84 15.89 -11.77
C GLU A 160 -20.43 14.93 -10.73
N TYR A 161 -21.06 13.85 -11.20
CA TYR A 161 -21.60 12.83 -10.29
C TYR A 161 -20.48 12.14 -9.50
N MET A 162 -19.39 11.72 -10.17
CA MET A 162 -18.25 11.11 -9.50
C MET A 162 -17.66 12.06 -8.45
N GLU A 163 -17.38 13.31 -8.82
CA GLU A 163 -16.80 14.32 -7.91
C GLU A 163 -17.66 14.56 -6.66
N LYS A 164 -18.99 14.57 -6.82
CA LYS A 164 -19.93 14.77 -5.70
C LYS A 164 -20.11 13.51 -4.84
N ASN A 165 -19.81 12.32 -5.38
CA ASN A 165 -20.11 11.02 -4.77
C ASN A 165 -18.88 10.09 -4.67
N GLU A 166 -17.66 10.62 -4.62
CA GLU A 166 -16.46 9.80 -4.35
C GLU A 166 -16.52 9.18 -2.94
N SER A 167 -17.26 9.79 -2.03
CA SER A 167 -17.61 9.22 -0.73
C SER A 167 -18.93 9.75 -0.19
N PHE A 168 -19.43 9.09 0.86
CA PHE A 168 -20.72 9.41 1.47
C PHE A 168 -20.50 9.98 2.87
N SER A 169 -21.06 11.16 3.18
CA SER A 169 -21.14 11.62 4.57
C SER A 169 -22.40 11.07 5.21
N VAL A 170 -22.24 10.14 6.14
CA VAL A 170 -23.34 9.59 6.96
C VAL A 170 -23.59 10.39 8.23
N SER A 171 -22.63 11.22 8.65
CA SER A 171 -22.68 11.95 9.92
C SER A 171 -23.23 13.38 9.79
N GLY A 172 -23.41 13.87 8.56
CA GLY A 172 -23.72 15.28 8.28
C GLY A 172 -22.54 16.23 8.52
N ASP A 173 -21.40 15.74 9.01
CA ASP A 173 -20.15 16.49 9.11
C ASP A 173 -19.46 16.48 7.75
N PRO A 174 -19.26 17.66 7.10
CA PRO A 174 -18.57 17.75 5.82
C PRO A 174 -17.09 17.35 5.89
N ALA A 175 -16.50 17.28 7.09
CA ALA A 175 -15.13 16.82 7.32
C ALA A 175 -15.02 15.32 7.67
N ARG A 176 -16.15 14.60 7.77
CA ARG A 176 -16.24 13.16 8.03
C ARG A 176 -17.17 12.48 7.04
N ALA A 177 -16.61 12.20 5.88
CA ALA A 177 -17.16 11.26 4.91
C ALA A 177 -16.53 9.86 5.07
N GLU A 178 -17.23 8.85 4.59
CA GLU A 178 -16.86 7.45 4.68
C GLU A 178 -16.96 6.83 3.27
N GLY A 179 -16.09 5.85 2.98
CA GLY A 179 -16.26 5.04 1.78
C GLY A 179 -17.60 4.31 1.81
N GLY A 180 -18.24 4.13 0.66
CA GLY A 180 -19.55 3.46 0.60
C GLY A 180 -19.52 2.03 1.14
N ASP A 181 -18.39 1.34 1.02
CA ASP A 181 -18.10 0.05 1.63
C ASP A 181 -18.14 0.12 3.16
N TYR A 182 -17.48 1.11 3.76
CA TYR A 182 -17.45 1.32 5.20
C TYR A 182 -18.83 1.72 5.76
N VAL A 183 -19.58 2.55 5.04
CA VAL A 183 -20.98 2.86 5.36
C VAL A 183 -21.82 1.59 5.37
N THR A 184 -21.70 0.79 4.32
CA THR A 184 -22.44 -0.48 4.20
C THR A 184 -22.02 -1.48 5.29
N GLU A 185 -20.74 -1.53 5.65
CA GLU A 185 -20.23 -2.37 6.73
C GLU A 185 -20.77 -1.94 8.10
N ASN A 186 -20.83 -0.63 8.37
CA ASN A 186 -21.41 -0.10 9.60
C ASN A 186 -22.90 -0.38 9.69
N VAL A 187 -23.66 -0.22 8.60
CA VAL A 187 -25.07 -0.60 8.52
C VAL A 187 -25.24 -2.10 8.75
N ASN A 188 -24.41 -2.94 8.13
CA ASN A 188 -24.41 -4.39 8.34
C ASN A 188 -24.07 -4.76 9.79
N ARG A 189 -23.17 -4.03 10.45
CA ARG A 189 -22.82 -4.25 11.86
C ARG A 189 -23.97 -3.89 12.78
N ALA A 190 -24.61 -2.74 12.55
CA ALA A 190 -25.82 -2.34 13.27
C ALA A 190 -26.93 -3.39 13.10
N LEU A 191 -27.12 -3.89 11.88
CA LEU A 191 -28.07 -4.95 11.57
C LEU A 191 -27.80 -6.24 12.35
N LYS A 192 -26.54 -6.68 12.41
CA LYS A 192 -26.13 -7.88 13.15
C LYS A 192 -26.48 -7.79 14.64
N ASN A 193 -26.48 -6.60 15.22
CA ASN A 193 -26.84 -6.39 16.63
C ASN A 193 -28.33 -6.69 16.93
N HIS A 194 -29.17 -6.75 15.90
CA HIS A 194 -30.60 -7.07 16.01
C HIS A 194 -30.94 -8.50 15.65
N LEU A 195 -29.98 -9.28 15.14
CA LEU A 195 -30.20 -10.66 14.77
C LEU A 195 -30.02 -11.59 15.98
N PRO A 196 -30.81 -12.66 16.08
CA PRO A 196 -30.64 -13.63 17.15
C PRO A 196 -29.28 -14.35 17.01
N PRO A 197 -28.70 -14.84 18.12
CA PRO A 197 -27.49 -15.65 18.07
C PRO A 197 -27.72 -16.94 17.25
N GLY A 198 -26.74 -17.31 16.42
CA GLY A 198 -26.83 -18.43 15.48
C GLY A 198 -26.84 -17.99 14.01
N VAL A 199 -27.12 -18.92 13.10
CA VAL A 199 -27.23 -18.63 11.65
C VAL A 199 -28.62 -18.04 11.37
N PRO A 200 -28.74 -16.73 11.05
CA PRO A 200 -30.04 -16.12 10.84
C PRO A 200 -30.64 -16.55 9.50
N THR A 201 -31.96 -16.74 9.44
CA THR A 201 -32.66 -17.04 8.19
C THR A 201 -32.71 -15.82 7.27
N LEU A 202 -32.89 -16.04 5.95
CA LEU A 202 -33.05 -14.95 4.99
C LEU A 202 -34.19 -13.98 5.37
N GLN A 203 -35.30 -14.52 5.89
CA GLN A 203 -36.44 -13.70 6.32
C GLN A 203 -36.07 -12.79 7.51
N LEU A 204 -35.24 -13.27 8.44
CA LEU A 204 -34.74 -12.46 9.55
C LEU A 204 -33.84 -11.34 9.06
N TRP A 205 -32.94 -11.62 8.11
CA TRP A 205 -32.13 -10.60 7.46
C TRP A 205 -32.97 -9.52 6.77
N VAL A 206 -33.99 -9.93 6.01
CA VAL A 206 -34.91 -8.99 5.32
C VAL A 206 -35.68 -8.14 6.32
N ASN A 207 -36.22 -8.76 7.38
CA ASN A 207 -36.99 -8.06 8.40
C ASN A 207 -36.13 -7.06 9.19
N ALA A 208 -34.93 -7.47 9.61
CA ALA A 208 -33.98 -6.59 10.29
C ALA A 208 -33.57 -5.42 9.37
N SER A 209 -33.25 -5.70 8.11
CA SER A 209 -32.85 -4.67 7.12
C SER A 209 -33.93 -3.61 6.90
N ARG A 210 -35.20 -4.02 6.77
CA ARG A 210 -36.33 -3.10 6.55
C ARG A 210 -36.68 -2.27 7.79
N CYS A 211 -36.35 -2.76 8.98
CA CYS A 211 -36.77 -2.18 10.25
C CYS A 211 -35.60 -1.61 11.07
N ASN A 212 -34.38 -1.55 10.54
CA ASN A 212 -33.17 -1.21 11.28
C ASN A 212 -33.32 0.06 12.13
N ASP A 213 -33.78 1.16 11.51
CA ASP A 213 -33.97 2.44 12.20
C ASP A 213 -34.99 2.36 13.36
N LYS A 214 -36.03 1.54 13.19
CA LYS A 214 -37.06 1.34 14.23
C LYS A 214 -36.51 0.48 15.36
N LEU A 215 -35.74 -0.56 15.02
CA LEU A 215 -35.10 -1.46 15.98
C LEU A 215 -34.05 -0.72 16.80
N ASP A 216 -33.23 0.13 16.19
CA ASP A 216 -32.26 1.00 16.88
C ASP A 216 -32.95 1.95 17.87
N LYS A 217 -34.06 2.57 17.47
CA LYS A 217 -34.85 3.42 18.37
C LYS A 217 -35.42 2.65 19.57
N ILE A 218 -35.90 1.43 19.35
CA ILE A 218 -36.42 0.57 20.42
C ILE A 218 -35.28 0.18 21.36
N ARG A 219 -34.14 -0.27 20.82
CA ARG A 219 -32.95 -0.64 21.58
C ARG A 219 -32.48 0.50 22.48
N LYS A 220 -32.32 1.71 21.93
CA LYS A 220 -31.95 2.92 22.70
C LYS A 220 -32.92 3.19 23.85
N LYS A 221 -34.23 3.07 23.61
CA LYS A 221 -35.25 3.23 24.66
C LYS A 221 -35.14 2.15 25.74
N VAL A 222 -34.86 0.91 25.38
CA VAL A 222 -34.71 -0.20 26.34
C VAL A 222 -33.51 0.05 27.27
N PHE A 223 -32.34 0.42 26.72
CA PHE A 223 -31.16 0.75 27.52
C PHE A 223 -31.41 1.95 28.43
N LEU A 224 -32.01 3.02 27.89
CA LEU A 224 -32.37 4.21 28.67
C LEU A 224 -33.31 3.87 29.83
N ASN A 225 -34.36 3.07 29.57
CA ASN A 225 -35.33 2.66 30.60
C ASN A 225 -34.72 1.73 31.65
N ALA A 226 -33.71 0.95 31.27
CA ALA A 226 -32.98 0.09 32.20
C ALA A 226 -31.92 0.85 33.02
N GLY A 227 -31.72 2.16 32.79
CA GLY A 227 -30.66 2.94 33.41
C GLY A 227 -29.25 2.50 32.99
N LEU A 228 -29.14 1.82 31.84
CA LEU A 228 -27.90 1.27 31.32
C LEU A 228 -27.39 2.14 30.17
N ASN A 229 -26.08 2.31 30.10
CA ASN A 229 -25.45 2.85 28.90
C ASN A 229 -25.57 1.82 27.78
N GLU A 230 -25.95 2.27 26.60
CA GLU A 230 -25.87 1.42 25.42
C GLU A 230 -24.41 0.99 25.22
N PRO A 231 -24.12 -0.31 25.07
CA PRO A 231 -22.76 -0.76 24.78
C PRO A 231 -22.34 -0.11 23.47
N SER A 232 -21.33 0.75 23.55
CA SER A 232 -20.79 1.43 22.37
C SER A 232 -20.25 0.37 21.42
N SER A 233 -20.79 0.32 20.21
CA SER A 233 -20.13 -0.36 19.09
C SER A 233 -18.87 0.37 18.64
N ASP A 234 -18.60 1.55 19.20
CA ASP A 234 -17.43 2.35 18.89
C ASP A 234 -16.18 1.58 19.25
N LYS A 235 -15.38 1.35 18.21
CA LYS A 235 -14.03 0.82 18.29
C LYS A 235 -13.32 1.58 19.42
N GLN A 236 -12.82 0.86 20.43
CA GLN A 236 -11.71 1.38 21.23
C GLN A 236 -10.73 1.99 20.24
N ALA A 237 -10.48 3.29 20.36
CA ALA A 237 -9.52 3.97 19.52
C ALA A 237 -8.20 3.19 19.67
N PHE A 238 -7.81 2.47 18.62
CA PHE A 238 -6.66 1.59 18.70
C PHE A 238 -5.44 2.49 18.87
N ASN A 239 -4.83 2.42 20.05
CA ASN A 239 -3.65 3.22 20.35
C ASN A 239 -2.42 2.44 19.88
N VAL A 240 -1.70 3.00 18.92
CA VAL A 240 -0.46 2.43 18.35
C VAL A 240 0.82 3.05 18.94
N ASP A 241 0.70 3.86 19.99
CA ASP A 241 1.82 4.62 20.57
C ASP A 241 2.94 3.70 21.06
N ASN A 242 2.60 2.55 21.65
CA ASN A 242 3.58 1.59 22.13
C ASN A 242 4.40 1.00 20.98
N GLU A 243 3.73 0.63 19.89
CA GLU A 243 4.33 0.09 18.68
C GLU A 243 5.16 1.17 17.96
N VAL A 244 4.70 2.42 17.96
CA VAL A 244 5.47 3.56 17.48
C VAL A 244 6.76 3.71 18.28
N GLN A 245 6.69 3.73 19.63
CA GLN A 245 7.90 3.84 20.46
C GLN A 245 8.84 2.65 20.28
N MET A 246 8.29 1.45 20.11
CA MET A 246 9.05 0.23 19.85
C MET A 246 9.84 0.34 18.53
N LEU A 247 9.21 0.76 17.43
CA LEU A 247 9.91 0.95 16.16
C LEU A 247 10.95 2.07 16.25
N ARG A 248 10.63 3.19 16.92
CA ARG A 248 11.60 4.27 17.17
C ARG A 248 12.82 3.78 17.93
N ARG A 249 12.64 2.91 18.93
CA ARG A 249 13.75 2.29 19.66
C ARG A 249 14.60 1.43 18.73
N GLU A 250 13.97 0.63 17.87
CA GLU A 250 14.68 -0.20 16.90
C GLU A 250 15.57 0.61 15.95
N ILE A 251 15.03 1.70 15.39
CA ILE A 251 15.77 2.63 14.50
C ILE A 251 17.01 3.19 15.20
N ARG A 252 16.90 3.51 16.49
CA ARG A 252 18.01 4.05 17.28
C ARG A 252 19.04 2.98 17.63
N THR A 253 18.58 1.80 18.07
CA THR A 253 19.47 0.70 18.45
C THR A 253 20.27 0.18 17.26
N SER A 254 19.65 0.13 16.07
CA SER A 254 20.32 -0.21 14.81
C SER A 254 21.18 0.90 14.24
N LYS A 255 21.16 2.11 14.84
CA LYS A 255 21.85 3.31 14.34
C LYS A 255 21.51 3.63 12.87
N TRP A 256 20.29 3.29 12.45
CA TRP A 256 19.91 3.30 11.04
C TRP A 256 19.94 4.70 10.41
N LEU A 257 19.63 5.72 11.21
CA LEU A 257 19.67 7.14 10.86
C LEU A 257 20.80 7.90 11.59
N GLU A 258 21.85 7.21 12.03
CA GLU A 258 22.99 7.86 12.68
C GLU A 258 23.64 8.86 11.71
N TYR A 259 23.89 10.06 12.20
CA TYR A 259 24.42 11.18 11.43
C TYR A 259 25.42 11.97 12.29
N PRO A 260 26.63 12.29 11.77
CA PRO A 260 27.17 11.85 10.48
C PRO A 260 27.49 10.35 10.50
N GLN A 261 27.18 9.64 9.42
CA GLN A 261 27.47 8.20 9.30
C GLN A 261 28.92 7.98 8.85
N VAL A 262 29.56 6.93 9.37
CA VAL A 262 30.93 6.53 8.98
C VAL A 262 30.96 5.76 7.66
N ASP A 263 29.86 5.11 7.31
CA ASP A 263 29.68 4.29 6.11
C ASP A 263 28.62 4.91 5.21
N SER A 264 28.91 5.01 3.91
CA SER A 264 28.01 5.57 2.89
C SER A 264 27.09 4.52 2.25
N GLN A 265 27.09 3.29 2.76
CA GLN A 265 26.22 2.22 2.25
C GLN A 265 24.78 2.37 2.75
N LEU A 266 23.85 2.21 1.81
CA LEU A 266 22.43 2.06 2.10
C LEU A 266 22.17 0.70 2.77
N ARG A 267 21.40 0.70 3.87
CA ARG A 267 21.12 -0.51 4.65
C ARG A 267 19.64 -0.65 4.97
N SER A 268 19.18 -1.88 5.12
CA SER A 268 17.87 -2.18 5.69
C SER A 268 17.87 -1.92 7.20
N LEU A 269 16.69 -1.93 7.82
CA LEU A 269 16.56 -1.86 9.27
C LEU A 269 17.20 -3.08 9.97
N SER A 270 17.29 -4.23 9.30
CA SER A 270 18.02 -5.41 9.80
C SER A 270 19.55 -5.29 9.64
N GLY A 271 20.04 -4.30 8.89
CA GLY A 271 21.47 -4.04 8.66
C GLY A 271 22.03 -4.60 7.35
N GLU A 272 21.21 -5.29 6.56
CA GLU A 272 21.59 -5.84 5.25
C GLU A 272 21.87 -4.72 4.24
N THR A 273 22.85 -4.92 3.37
CA THR A 273 23.20 -3.94 2.33
C THR A 273 22.11 -3.89 1.26
N LEU A 274 21.59 -2.69 1.02
CA LEU A 274 20.61 -2.42 -0.02
C LEU A 274 21.29 -1.89 -1.29
N HIS A 275 20.59 -1.99 -2.41
CA HIS A 275 21.08 -1.49 -3.69
C HIS A 275 21.15 0.05 -3.68
N PRO A 276 22.27 0.67 -4.09
CA PRO A 276 22.45 2.12 -4.03
C PRO A 276 21.45 2.90 -4.90
N GLY A 277 20.93 2.28 -5.97
CA GLY A 277 19.92 2.87 -6.84
C GLY A 277 18.57 3.17 -6.16
N LEU A 278 18.29 2.62 -4.97
CA LEU A 278 17.06 2.89 -4.23
C LEU A 278 16.87 4.37 -3.87
N VAL A 279 17.95 5.15 -3.75
CA VAL A 279 17.85 6.60 -3.51
C VAL A 279 17.07 7.30 -4.63
N ASN A 280 17.15 6.76 -5.86
CA ASN A 280 16.50 7.31 -7.06
C ASN A 280 15.15 6.65 -7.38
N VAL A 281 14.62 5.80 -6.50
CA VAL A 281 13.38 5.04 -6.76
C VAL A 281 12.19 5.92 -7.14
N LEU A 282 12.08 7.12 -6.55
CA LEU A 282 11.01 8.06 -6.88
C LEU A 282 11.10 8.56 -8.32
N HIS A 283 12.31 8.81 -8.81
CA HIS A 283 12.52 9.31 -10.15
C HIS A 283 12.22 8.20 -11.18
N VAL A 284 12.83 7.02 -10.98
CA VAL A 284 12.64 5.85 -11.86
C VAL A 284 11.17 5.44 -11.94
N SER A 285 10.49 5.35 -10.80
CA SER A 285 9.07 4.95 -10.76
C SER A 285 8.14 5.96 -11.44
N ARG A 286 8.42 7.26 -11.32
CA ARG A 286 7.65 8.31 -12.01
C ARG A 286 7.86 8.28 -13.52
N ASP A 287 9.08 8.03 -13.96
CA ASP A 287 9.39 7.97 -15.39
C ASP A 287 8.88 6.69 -16.02
N ASN A 288 8.92 5.57 -15.29
CA ASN A 288 8.21 4.34 -15.63
C ASN A 288 6.71 4.58 -15.79
N TYR A 289 6.08 5.27 -14.83
CA TYR A 289 4.66 5.61 -14.88
C TYR A 289 4.31 6.45 -16.11
N LYS A 290 5.05 7.54 -16.37
CA LYS A 290 4.86 8.38 -17.56
C LYS A 290 5.04 7.58 -18.86
N SER A 291 6.10 6.78 -18.92
CA SER A 291 6.42 5.97 -20.11
C SER A 291 5.36 4.93 -20.39
N TYR A 292 4.75 4.37 -19.34
CA TYR A 292 3.64 3.43 -19.47
C TYR A 292 2.38 4.11 -20.01
N LEU A 293 2.04 5.31 -19.53
CA LEU A 293 0.87 6.05 -20.01
C LEU A 293 1.01 6.53 -21.46
N LEU A 294 2.22 6.83 -21.92
CA LEU A 294 2.46 7.39 -23.25
C LEU A 294 2.57 6.32 -24.36
N LYS A 295 2.59 5.03 -24.04
CA LYS A 295 2.77 3.94 -25.03
C LYS A 295 1.52 3.08 -25.16
N GLU A 296 1.02 2.93 -26.40
CA GLU A 296 -0.07 2.00 -26.74
C GLU A 296 0.36 0.52 -26.76
N LYS A 297 1.66 0.22 -26.64
CA LYS A 297 2.20 -1.16 -26.57
C LYS A 297 3.34 -1.30 -25.56
N ALA A 298 3.21 -2.34 -24.71
CA ALA A 298 4.22 -2.94 -23.82
C ALA A 298 5.37 -2.01 -23.43
N ALA A 299 5.09 -1.01 -22.60
CA ALA A 299 6.15 -0.18 -22.03
C ALA A 299 7.10 -1.08 -21.22
N THR A 300 8.35 -1.16 -21.68
CA THR A 300 9.43 -1.73 -20.90
C THR A 300 9.73 -0.79 -19.74
N LEU A 301 9.54 -1.27 -18.52
CA LEU A 301 9.85 -0.51 -17.32
C LEU A 301 11.35 -0.64 -17.03
N GLU A 302 11.96 0.42 -16.53
CA GLU A 302 13.30 0.32 -15.96
C GLU A 302 13.23 -0.40 -14.61
N PRO A 303 14.06 -1.43 -14.39
CA PRO A 303 14.00 -2.22 -13.18
C PRO A 303 14.45 -1.40 -11.96
N VAL A 304 13.80 -1.62 -10.83
CA VAL A 304 14.25 -1.13 -9.52
C VAL A 304 14.67 -2.32 -8.68
N PHE A 305 15.95 -2.35 -8.32
CA PHE A 305 16.53 -3.37 -7.45
C PHE A 305 16.49 -2.92 -6.00
N ILE A 306 16.09 -3.82 -5.09
CA ILE A 306 16.09 -3.57 -3.64
C ILE A 306 17.43 -4.01 -3.05
N THR A 307 17.93 -5.16 -3.49
CA THR A 307 19.23 -5.71 -3.09
C THR A 307 20.17 -5.83 -4.29
N ASN A 308 21.48 -5.95 -4.02
CA ASN A 308 22.44 -6.24 -5.08
C ASN A 308 22.21 -7.63 -5.70
N GLN A 309 21.64 -8.57 -4.94
CA GLN A 309 21.29 -9.89 -5.45
C GLN A 309 20.16 -9.80 -6.49
N ASP A 310 19.20 -8.90 -6.30
CA ASP A 310 18.12 -8.68 -7.28
C ASP A 310 18.68 -8.28 -8.65
N GLU A 311 19.71 -7.42 -8.66
CA GLU A 311 20.39 -6.98 -9.88
C GLU A 311 21.17 -8.13 -10.54
N ILE A 312 21.91 -8.90 -9.74
CA ILE A 312 22.67 -10.08 -10.22
C ILE A 312 21.71 -11.09 -10.86
N ASP A 313 20.65 -11.45 -10.15
CA ASP A 313 19.61 -12.35 -10.64
C ASP A 313 19.05 -11.82 -11.97
N PHE A 314 18.70 -10.53 -12.02
CA PHE A 314 18.11 -9.90 -13.21
C PHE A 314 19.04 -9.95 -14.41
N ASN A 315 20.33 -9.67 -14.21
CA ASN A 315 21.33 -9.74 -15.26
C ASN A 315 21.56 -11.18 -15.74
N ASP A 316 21.54 -12.15 -14.83
CA ASP A 316 21.65 -13.57 -15.17
C ASP A 316 20.46 -14.03 -16.03
N ALA A 317 19.23 -13.69 -15.63
CA ALA A 317 18.03 -13.98 -16.40
C ALA A 317 18.02 -13.25 -17.75
N SER A 318 18.52 -12.01 -17.78
CA SER A 318 18.68 -11.22 -19.02
C SER A 318 19.66 -11.86 -20.00
N ASN A 319 20.58 -12.71 -19.53
CA ASN A 319 21.51 -13.46 -20.36
C ASN A 319 20.94 -14.79 -20.87
N TRP A 320 19.82 -15.29 -20.34
CA TRP A 320 19.21 -16.55 -20.80
C TRP A 320 18.71 -16.46 -22.25
N THR A 321 18.61 -17.59 -22.94
CA THR A 321 17.93 -17.67 -24.24
C THR A 321 16.42 -17.53 -24.05
N ILE A 322 15.69 -17.12 -25.11
CA ILE A 322 14.22 -17.08 -25.08
C ILE A 322 13.65 -18.46 -24.73
N ILE A 323 14.25 -19.54 -25.25
CA ILE A 323 13.83 -20.92 -24.93
C ILE A 323 13.92 -21.19 -23.43
N LYS A 324 15.05 -20.85 -22.80
CA LYS A 324 15.23 -21.03 -21.36
C LYS A 324 14.28 -20.13 -20.55
N LEU A 325 14.08 -18.88 -20.95
CA LEU A 325 13.10 -17.98 -20.32
C LEU A 325 11.69 -18.58 -20.38
N ASN A 326 11.27 -19.08 -21.54
CA ASN A 326 9.94 -19.69 -21.72
C ASN A 326 9.74 -20.89 -20.80
N GLN A 327 10.73 -21.77 -20.69
CA GLN A 327 10.69 -22.92 -19.78
C GLN A 327 10.54 -22.48 -18.33
N ASN A 328 11.32 -21.48 -17.90
CA ASN A 328 11.27 -20.97 -16.53
C ASN A 328 9.93 -20.26 -16.26
N ILE A 329 9.44 -19.42 -17.17
CA ILE A 329 8.14 -18.76 -17.03
C ILE A 329 7.01 -19.78 -16.87
N VAL A 330 6.94 -20.79 -17.74
CA VAL A 330 5.89 -21.82 -17.67
C VAL A 330 6.00 -22.60 -16.37
N HIS A 331 7.21 -22.94 -15.92
CA HIS A 331 7.43 -23.61 -14.65
C HIS A 331 6.97 -22.76 -13.47
N THR A 332 7.37 -21.48 -13.41
CA THR A 332 6.98 -20.55 -12.33
C THR A 332 5.47 -20.31 -12.29
N ILE A 333 4.77 -20.28 -13.44
CA ILE A 333 3.30 -20.18 -13.48
C ILE A 333 2.63 -21.43 -12.87
N GLN A 334 3.21 -22.62 -13.08
CA GLN A 334 2.69 -23.88 -12.54
C GLN A 334 2.86 -24.00 -11.02
N GLU A 335 3.80 -23.26 -10.44
CA GLU A 335 4.03 -23.21 -8.99
C GLU A 335 3.07 -22.26 -8.25
N ILE A 336 2.23 -21.50 -8.98
CA ILE A 336 1.22 -20.64 -8.37
C ILE A 336 0.09 -21.49 -7.78
N ASP A 337 -0.07 -21.44 -6.46
CA ASP A 337 -1.10 -22.19 -5.71
C ASP A 337 -2.55 -21.84 -6.12
N ASP A 338 -2.79 -20.60 -6.56
CA ASP A 338 -4.11 -20.13 -7.00
C ASP A 338 -4.36 -20.49 -8.48
N GLU A 339 -5.27 -21.44 -8.73
CA GLU A 339 -5.61 -21.93 -10.06
C GLU A 339 -6.11 -20.82 -11.00
N ASN A 340 -6.89 -19.86 -10.50
CA ASN A 340 -7.42 -18.77 -11.32
C ASN A 340 -6.30 -17.80 -11.71
N LEU A 341 -5.42 -17.49 -10.76
CA LEU A 341 -4.28 -16.62 -11.00
C LEU A 341 -3.28 -17.28 -11.95
N SER A 342 -3.00 -18.57 -11.76
CA SER A 342 -2.15 -19.36 -12.66
C SER A 342 -2.71 -19.37 -14.10
N LEU A 343 -4.02 -19.61 -14.25
CA LEU A 343 -4.69 -19.59 -15.56
C LEU A 343 -4.64 -18.20 -16.22
N TYR A 344 -4.85 -17.14 -15.44
CA TYR A 344 -4.72 -15.76 -15.94
C TYR A 344 -3.32 -15.48 -16.49
N TYR A 345 -2.27 -15.79 -15.71
CA TYR A 345 -0.89 -15.56 -16.14
C TYR A 345 -0.49 -16.42 -17.34
N LYS A 346 -0.99 -17.66 -17.41
CA LYS A 346 -0.82 -18.52 -18.58
C LYS A 346 -1.43 -17.88 -19.84
N ASN A 347 -2.70 -17.48 -19.78
CA ASN A 347 -3.39 -16.86 -20.90
C ASN A 347 -2.73 -15.54 -21.32
N TYR A 348 -2.32 -14.73 -20.34
CA TYR A 348 -1.64 -13.46 -20.59
C TYR A 348 -0.28 -13.68 -21.28
N TYR A 349 0.48 -14.69 -20.83
CA TYR A 349 1.75 -15.06 -21.44
C TYR A 349 1.56 -15.50 -22.89
N GLU A 350 0.63 -16.41 -23.16
CA GLU A 350 0.36 -16.94 -24.50
C GLU A 350 -0.08 -15.82 -25.46
N LYS A 351 -0.97 -14.92 -25.03
CA LYS A 351 -1.55 -13.85 -25.85
C LYS A 351 -0.61 -12.67 -26.07
N ASN A 352 0.19 -12.29 -25.07
CA ASN A 352 0.90 -10.99 -25.07
C ASN A 352 2.43 -11.10 -24.99
N ILE A 353 3.00 -12.20 -24.51
CA ILE A 353 4.43 -12.30 -24.20
C ILE A 353 5.15 -13.33 -25.08
N SER A 354 4.51 -14.45 -25.41
CA SER A 354 5.11 -15.60 -26.13
C SER A 354 5.79 -15.24 -27.45
N SER A 355 5.33 -14.16 -28.11
CA SER A 355 5.87 -13.63 -29.38
C SER A 355 6.56 -12.28 -29.22
N ALA A 356 6.72 -11.78 -27.99
CA ALA A 356 7.32 -10.48 -27.71
C ALA A 356 8.86 -10.51 -27.74
N VAL A 357 9.46 -9.33 -27.62
CA VAL A 357 10.93 -9.20 -27.53
C VAL A 357 11.46 -9.83 -26.24
N LYS A 358 12.75 -10.19 -26.23
CA LYS A 358 13.41 -10.82 -25.07
C LYS A 358 13.21 -10.04 -23.76
N LYS A 359 13.32 -8.71 -23.78
CA LYS A 359 13.11 -7.87 -22.57
C LYS A 359 11.73 -8.10 -21.95
N SER A 360 10.68 -8.25 -22.76
CA SER A 360 9.33 -8.54 -22.27
C SER A 360 9.21 -9.89 -21.58
N HIS A 361 10.00 -10.89 -22.00
CA HIS A 361 10.07 -12.20 -21.34
C HIS A 361 10.76 -12.10 -19.99
N VAL A 362 11.88 -11.39 -19.92
CA VAL A 362 12.61 -11.16 -18.65
C VAL A 362 11.71 -10.43 -17.66
N ASP A 363 11.10 -9.32 -18.09
CA ASP A 363 10.20 -8.53 -17.24
C ASP A 363 9.02 -9.38 -16.72
N PHE A 364 8.46 -10.24 -17.58
CA PHE A 364 7.35 -11.10 -17.22
C PHE A 364 7.77 -12.24 -16.27
N TYR A 365 8.96 -12.82 -16.47
CA TYR A 365 9.51 -13.80 -15.54
C TYR A 365 9.61 -13.24 -14.11
N TYR A 366 10.11 -12.01 -13.95
CA TYR A 366 10.20 -11.36 -12.64
C TYR A 366 8.85 -10.97 -12.06
N GLU A 367 7.88 -10.60 -12.89
CA GLU A 367 6.50 -10.39 -12.44
C GLU A 367 5.94 -11.68 -11.83
N VAL A 368 6.03 -12.81 -12.53
CA VAL A 368 5.51 -14.10 -12.06
C VAL A 368 6.29 -14.61 -10.84
N LYS A 369 7.62 -14.48 -10.83
CA LYS A 369 8.45 -14.83 -9.66
C LYS A 369 8.04 -14.04 -8.43
N GLY A 370 7.73 -12.75 -8.60
CA GLY A 370 7.22 -11.90 -7.52
C GLY A 370 5.92 -12.40 -6.90
N ILE A 371 5.06 -13.09 -7.65
CA ILE A 371 3.82 -13.70 -7.12
C ILE A 371 4.18 -14.83 -6.15
N LEU A 372 5.09 -15.73 -6.53
CA LEU A 372 5.54 -16.84 -5.68
C LEU A 372 6.22 -16.36 -4.41
N ASP A 373 6.91 -15.23 -4.50
CA ASP A 373 7.51 -14.55 -3.34
C ASP A 373 6.46 -13.86 -2.45
N GLY A 374 5.15 -14.00 -2.73
CA GLY A 374 4.06 -13.46 -1.93
C GLY A 374 3.78 -11.97 -2.15
N LEU A 375 4.28 -11.39 -3.24
CA LEU A 375 4.16 -9.94 -3.51
C LEU A 375 2.86 -9.56 -4.23
N GLN A 376 2.07 -10.54 -4.69
CA GLN A 376 0.76 -10.33 -5.34
C GLN A 376 -0.24 -11.40 -4.88
N THR A 377 -1.06 -11.06 -3.89
CA THR A 377 -2.32 -11.77 -3.64
C THR A 377 -3.44 -11.01 -4.35
N VAL A 378 -4.27 -11.73 -5.12
CA VAL A 378 -5.35 -11.12 -5.91
C VAL A 378 -6.70 -11.52 -5.30
N ASP A 379 -7.22 -10.67 -4.40
CA ASP A 379 -8.65 -10.68 -4.00
C ASP A 379 -9.48 -9.81 -4.96
N VAL A 380 -9.26 -9.96 -6.27
CA VAL A 380 -9.97 -9.15 -7.27
C VAL A 380 -10.49 -10.08 -8.34
N ASP A 381 -11.74 -9.88 -8.77
CA ASP A 381 -12.25 -10.44 -10.01
C ASP A 381 -11.25 -10.13 -11.12
N LEU A 382 -10.52 -11.16 -11.54
CA LEU A 382 -9.50 -11.05 -12.58
C LEU A 382 -10.18 -10.47 -13.84
N PRO A 383 -9.53 -9.55 -14.57
CA PRO A 383 -10.09 -9.04 -15.81
C PRO A 383 -10.43 -10.22 -16.74
N GLN A 384 -11.69 -10.34 -17.16
CA GLN A 384 -12.06 -11.30 -18.20
C GLN A 384 -11.35 -10.88 -19.50
N LEU A 385 -10.42 -11.71 -19.97
CA LEU A 385 -9.52 -11.44 -21.10
C LEU A 385 -10.04 -11.94 -22.45
#